data_AF-A0A0F9K0J1-F1
#
_entry.id   AF-A0A0F9K0J1-F1
#
_cell.length_a   1.000
_cell.length_b   1.000
_cell.length_c   1.000
_cell.angle_alpha   90.00
_cell.angle_beta   90.00
_cell.angle_gamma   90.00
#
_symmetry.space_group_name_H-M   'P 1'
#
loop_
_entity.id
_entity.type
_entity.pdbx_description
1 polymer ?
#
loop_
_entity_poly.entity_id
_entity_poly.type
_entity_poly.pdbx_seq_one_letter_code
_entity_poly.pdbx_strand_id
1 'polypeptide(L)' 'MNDLNWDVAKRYLDSMFRMHTEIGAAGESELKEDVNPLLARFDSGERTPKLHKEIMELK' A
#
# COMPACT_ATOMS: atom_id res chain seq x y z
N MET A 1 -23.38 2.58 0.63
CA MET A 1 -22.07 2.26 0.02
C MET A 1 -21.06 2.27 1.16
N ASN A 2 -20.25 1.22 1.32
CA ASN A 2 -19.15 1.29 2.27
C ASN A 2 -18.12 2.25 1.67
N ASP A 3 -18.16 3.52 2.10
CA ASP A 3 -17.13 4.51 1.80
C ASP A 3 -15.86 4.07 2.54
N LEU A 4 -15.13 3.16 1.90
CA LEU A 4 -13.81 2.74 2.34
C LEU A 4 -12.93 3.98 2.42
N ASN A 5 -12.20 4.13 3.53
CA ASN A 5 -11.45 5.35 3.81
C ASN A 5 -10.13 5.34 3.03
N TRP A 6 -10.21 5.77 1.77
CA TRP A 6 -9.08 5.78 0.85
C TRP A 6 -7.96 6.75 1.26
N ASP A 7 -8.28 7.80 2.02
CA ASP A 7 -7.26 8.69 2.58
C ASP A 7 -6.41 7.97 3.62
N VAL A 8 -7.03 7.15 4.48
CA VAL A 8 -6.32 6.29 5.43
C VAL A 8 -5.49 5.25 4.70
N ALA A 9 -6.08 4.58 3.69
CA ALA A 9 -5.36 3.60 2.88
C ALA A 9 -4.11 4.20 2.21
N LYS A 10 -4.21 5.41 1.63
CA LYS A 10 -3.07 6.11 1.02
C LYS A 10 -2.00 6.44 2.04
N ARG A 11 -2.38 7.00 3.19
CA ARG A 11 -1.42 7.32 4.27
C ARG A 11 -0.68 6.07 4.76
N TYR A 12 -1.38 4.94 4.83
CA TYR A 12 -0.78 3.68 5.24
C TYR A 12 0.22 3.16 4.19
N LEU A 13 -0.16 3.15 2.91
CA LEU A 13 0.74 2.86 1.79
C LEU A 13 2.00 3.73 1.80
N ASP A 14 1.84 5.05 1.96
CA ASP A 14 2.96 6.00 2.02
C ASP A 14 3.87 5.72 3.23
N SER A 15 3.30 5.32 4.37
CA SER A 15 4.04 4.94 5.57
C SER A 15 4.85 3.66 5.35
N MET A 16 4.24 2.62 4.77
CA MET A 16 4.94 1.36 4.45
C MET A 16 6.07 1.61 3.46
N PHE A 17 5.82 2.41 2.43
CA PHE A 17 6.84 2.78 1.45
C PHE A 17 8.06 3.43 2.12
N ARG A 18 7.83 4.40 3.01
CA ARG A 18 8.91 5.07 3.76
C ARG A 18 9.64 4.11 4.69
N MET A 19 8.91 3.31 5.47
CA MET A 19 9.50 2.37 6.42
C MET A 19 10.46 1.41 5.72
N HIS A 20 10.04 0.79 4.63
CA HIS A 20 10.90 -0.15 3.91
C HIS A 20 12.03 0.55 3.14
N THR A 21 11.84 1.78 2.69
CA THR A 21 12.93 2.57 2.11
C THR A 21 14.01 2.89 3.15
N GLU A 22 13.62 3.19 4.39
CA GLU A 22 14.54 3.48 5.51
C GLU A 22 15.32 2.24 5.97
N ILE A 23 14.73 1.05 5.87
CA ILE A 23 15.39 -0.24 6.16
C ILE A 23 16.52 -0.53 5.14
N GLY A 24 16.48 0.07 3.95
CA GLY A 24 17.47 -0.11 2.90
C GLY A 24 17.31 -1.44 2.18
N ALA A 25 18.41 -2.15 1.90
CA ALA A 25 18.40 -3.35 1.05
C ALA A 25 17.45 -4.46 1.55
N ALA A 26 17.25 -4.58 2.86
CA ALA A 26 16.33 -5.57 3.42
C ALA A 26 14.86 -5.21 3.20
N GLY A 27 14.50 -3.93 3.04
CA GLY A 27 13.14 -3.51 2.73
C GLY A 27 12.84 -3.45 1.23
N GLU A 28 13.86 -3.61 0.37
CA GLU A 28 13.70 -3.56 -1.08
C GLU A 28 12.85 -4.74 -1.60
N SER A 29 12.92 -5.90 -0.94
CA SER A 29 12.13 -7.08 -1.29
C SER A 29 10.64 -6.83 -1.01
N GLU A 30 10.28 -6.46 0.22
CA GLU A 30 8.91 -6.11 0.59
C GLU A 30 8.34 -4.95 -0.24
N LEU A 31 9.16 -3.95 -0.58
CA LEU A 31 8.74 -2.88 -1.50
C LEU A 31 8.33 -3.44 -2.87
N LYS A 32 9.14 -4.33 -3.45
CA LYS A 32 8.91 -4.88 -4.78
C LYS A 32 7.73 -5.85 -4.82
N GLU A 33 7.59 -6.70 -3.79
CA GLU A 33 6.61 -7.78 -3.77
C GLU A 33 5.24 -7.32 -3.28
N ASP A 34 5.21 -6.47 -2.26
CA ASP A 34 3.95 -6.12 -1.58
C ASP A 34 3.53 -4.66 -1.82
N VAL A 35 4.41 -3.69 -1.55
CA VAL A 35 4.02 -2.26 -1.54
C VAL A 35 3.83 -1.70 -2.96
N ASN A 36 4.78 -1.91 -3.86
CA ASN A 36 4.77 -1.34 -5.21
C ASN A 36 3.57 -1.82 -6.05
N PRO A 37 3.17 -3.11 -6.05
CA PRO A 37 1.99 -3.56 -6.78
C PRO A 37 0.70 -2.91 -6.27
N LEU A 38 0.57 -2.72 -4.96
CA LEU A 38 -0.59 -2.06 -4.36
C LEU A 38 -0.62 -0.56 -4.66
N LEU A 39 0.54 0.10 -4.63
CA LEU A 39 0.69 1.49 -5.02
C LEU A 39 0.28 1.71 -6.50
N ALA A 40 0.78 0.86 -7.40
CA ALA A 40 0.44 0.92 -8.83
C ALA A 40 -1.07 0.75 -9.08
N ARG A 41 -1.71 -0.19 -8.38
CA ARG A 41 -3.16 -0.39 -8.46
C ARG A 41 -3.92 0.81 -7.91
N PHE A 42 -3.50 1.34 -6.76
CA PHE A 42 -4.10 2.53 -6.16
C PHE A 42 -3.99 3.75 -7.07
N ASP A 43 -2.82 3.97 -7.69
CA ASP A 43 -2.55 5.09 -8.60
C ASP A 43 -3.26 4.95 -9.95
N SER A 44 -3.57 3.72 -10.37
CA SER A 44 -4.43 3.47 -11.54
C SER A 44 -5.89 3.87 -11.32
N GLY A 45 -6.26 4.23 -10.09
CA GLY A 45 -7.63 4.59 -9.70
C GLY A 45 -8.47 3.39 -9.28
N GLU A 46 -7.89 2.22 -9.06
CA GLU A 46 -8.64 1.06 -8.55
C GLU A 46 -9.19 1.39 -7.14
N ARG A 47 -10.50 1.23 -6.96
CA ARG A 47 -11.19 1.48 -5.67
C ARG A 47 -12.06 0.29 -5.28
N THR A 48 -11.44 -0.89 -5.19
CA THR A 48 -12.12 -2.14 -4.84
C THR A 48 -11.99 -2.45 -3.34
N PRO A 49 -12.99 -3.07 -2.70
CA PRO A 49 -12.86 -3.55 -1.33
C PRO A 49 -11.68 -4.51 -1.12
N LYS A 50 -11.32 -5.26 -2.17
CA LYS A 50 -10.15 -6.14 -2.19
C LYS A 50 -8.86 -5.34 -2.03
N LEU A 51 -8.64 -4.30 -2.86
CA LEU A 51 -7.46 -3.46 -2.76
C LEU A 51 -7.36 -2.78 -1.39
N HIS A 52 -8.47 -2.22 -0.89
CA HIS A 52 -8.46 -1.60 0.44
C HIS A 52 -8.04 -2.59 1.53
N LYS A 53 -8.58 -3.81 1.48
CA LYS A 53 -8.21 -4.86 2.44
C LYS A 53 -6.73 -5.21 2.33
N GLU A 54 -6.23 -5.44 1.13
CA GLU A 54 -4.81 -5.76 0.88
C GLU A 54 -3.88 -4.66 1.39
N ILE A 55 -4.22 -3.39 1.19
CA ILE A 55 -3.47 -2.25 1.72
C ILE A 55 -3.45 -2.27 3.25
N MET A 56 -4.62 -2.43 3.87
CA MET A 56 -4.75 -2.39 5.34
C MET A 56 -4.17 -3.63 6.04
N GLU A 57 -3.89 -4.71 5.29
CA GLU A 57 -3.28 -5.95 5.78
C GLU A 57 -1.77 -6.03 5.52
N LEU A 58 -1.16 -5.02 4.87
CA LEU A 58 0.29 -4.87 4.81
C LEU A 58 0.87 -4.86 6.23
N LYS A 59 1.97 -5.57 6.47
CA LYS A 59 2.60 -5.71 7.79
C LYS A 59 3.99 -5.13 7.82
#